data_AF-A0A388PNA7-F1
#
_entry.id   AF-A0A388PNA7-F1
#
_cell.length_a   1.000
_cell.length_b   1.000
_cell.length_c   1.000
_cell.angle_alpha   90.00
_cell.angle_beta   90.00
_cell.angle_gamma   90.00
#
_symmetry.space_group_name_H-M   'P 1'
#
loop_
_entity.id
_entity.type
_entity.pdbx_description
1 polymer ?
#
loop_
_entity_poly.entity_id
_entity_poly.type
_entity_poly.pdbx_seq_one_letter_code
_entity_poly.pdbx_strand_id
1 'polypeptide(L)'
;MLLIKAAWGGKSLNYDFRSPSAGPYPRTPSDIEKNRNTLENSGHYYRLMAAHVKQVLANPGRVCPAYDPKEGYEIAGFIWLQGFNDMVDGNFYPKQPKGAPGNRFAKYSELMAAFIRDVRREFGAPKMPFVIGVMGVGGKEPGDDNLAFREAMAAPADLPEFKGNVTAVRTAPFWDEQLGAIQAKKEKVRQMAYELRNKGKRSANADGKMTEEQQREFLKDYEAKLITPAEAAQLKRGSSNAGYHYLGCAKTFALMGEAFAEANLKMRSEAK
;
A
#
# COMPACT_ATOMS: atom_id res chain seq x y z
N MET A 1 22.79 -12.03 -4.48
CA MET A 1 21.47 -11.78 -3.85
C MET A 1 20.39 -11.95 -4.92
N LEU A 2 19.35 -12.73 -4.63
CA LEU A 2 18.19 -12.91 -5.52
C LEU A 2 16.96 -12.26 -4.88
N LEU A 3 16.29 -11.37 -5.59
CA LEU A 3 15.02 -10.78 -5.18
C LEU A 3 13.88 -11.42 -5.98
N ILE A 4 12.87 -11.95 -5.28
CA ILE A 4 11.68 -12.55 -5.90
C ILE A 4 10.50 -11.60 -5.71
N LYS A 5 10.03 -10.99 -6.80
CA LYS A 5 8.86 -10.11 -6.77
C LYS A 5 7.58 -10.93 -6.92
N ALA A 6 6.75 -10.95 -5.88
CA ALA A 6 5.41 -11.52 -5.90
C ALA A 6 4.37 -10.48 -5.42
N ALA A 7 4.25 -9.39 -6.18
CA ALA A 7 3.39 -8.25 -5.83
C ALA A 7 2.49 -7.84 -7.01
N TRP A 8 1.22 -7.57 -6.71
CA TRP A 8 0.20 -7.16 -7.67
C TRP A 8 -0.57 -5.94 -7.17
N GLY A 9 -0.97 -5.06 -8.09
CA GLY A 9 -1.78 -3.89 -7.75
C GLY A 9 -3.23 -4.26 -7.41
N GLY A 10 -3.85 -3.48 -6.53
CA GLY A 10 -5.28 -3.59 -6.23
C GLY A 10 -5.66 -4.85 -5.44
N LYS A 11 -4.78 -5.32 -4.56
CA LYS A 11 -4.98 -6.51 -3.72
C LYS A 11 -5.03 -6.17 -2.25
N SER A 12 -5.79 -6.94 -1.48
CA SER A 12 -5.96 -6.79 -0.03
C SER A 12 -5.32 -7.93 0.77
N LEU A 13 -4.98 -7.66 2.03
CA LEU A 13 -4.59 -8.69 2.99
C LEU A 13 -5.83 -9.47 3.47
N ASN A 14 -6.96 -8.78 3.67
CA ASN A 14 -8.17 -9.40 4.20
C ASN A 14 -8.75 -10.51 3.32
N TYR A 15 -8.53 -10.44 2.00
CA TYR A 15 -9.13 -11.32 1.00
C TYR A 15 -8.10 -11.94 0.05
N ASP A 16 -7.41 -11.14 -0.78
CA ASP A 16 -6.55 -11.68 -1.85
C ASP A 16 -5.34 -12.46 -1.30
N PHE A 17 -4.68 -11.90 -0.29
CA PHE A 17 -3.53 -12.50 0.39
C PHE A 17 -3.89 -13.18 1.71
N ARG A 18 -5.18 -13.43 1.94
CA ARG A 18 -5.65 -14.07 3.17
C ARG A 18 -4.95 -15.42 3.35
N SER A 19 -4.16 -15.54 4.42
CA SER A 19 -3.35 -16.71 4.69
C SER A 19 -4.17 -17.84 5.35
N PRO A 20 -3.69 -19.10 5.33
CA PRO A 20 -4.47 -20.23 5.84
C PRO A 20 -4.94 -20.10 7.31
N SER A 21 -4.08 -19.64 8.21
CA SER A 21 -4.41 -19.49 9.65
C SER A 21 -5.30 -18.29 9.95
N ALA A 22 -5.50 -17.38 8.98
CA ALA A 22 -6.47 -16.30 9.10
C ALA A 22 -7.94 -16.79 9.08
N GLY A 23 -8.16 -18.08 8.77
CA GLY A 23 -9.48 -18.70 8.66
C GLY A 23 -10.21 -18.32 7.37
N PRO A 24 -11.45 -18.79 7.16
CA PRO A 24 -12.24 -18.44 5.99
C PRO A 24 -12.53 -16.93 5.93
N TYR A 25 -12.72 -16.38 4.73
CA TYR A 25 -13.09 -14.97 4.56
C TYR A 25 -14.56 -14.75 4.93
N PRO A 26 -14.87 -13.89 5.93
CA PRO A 26 -16.26 -13.56 6.23
C PRO A 26 -16.78 -12.58 5.16
N ARG A 27 -17.56 -13.08 4.19
CA ARG A 27 -18.17 -12.24 3.14
C ARG A 27 -19.04 -11.15 3.78
N THR A 28 -18.82 -9.91 3.37
CA THR A 28 -19.61 -8.75 3.82
C THR A 28 -20.99 -8.75 3.14
N PRO A 29 -21.99 -8.02 3.66
CA PRO A 29 -23.28 -7.86 2.98
C PRO A 29 -23.13 -7.38 1.52
N SER A 30 -22.21 -6.44 1.28
CA SER A 30 -21.94 -5.96 -0.08
C SER A 30 -21.31 -7.02 -0.98
N ASP A 31 -20.53 -7.95 -0.42
CA ASP A 31 -19.96 -9.06 -1.20
C ASP A 31 -21.03 -10.04 -1.66
N ILE A 32 -22.00 -10.32 -0.79
CA ILE A 32 -23.13 -11.19 -1.08
C ILE A 32 -24.02 -10.55 -2.14
N GLU A 33 -24.42 -9.29 -1.94
CA GLU A 33 -25.27 -8.53 -2.87
C GLU A 33 -24.65 -8.43 -4.27
N LYS A 34 -23.34 -8.14 -4.36
CA LYS A 34 -22.65 -7.92 -5.64
C LYS A 34 -22.01 -9.19 -6.21
N ASN A 35 -22.24 -10.34 -5.56
CA ASN A 35 -21.61 -11.62 -5.87
C ASN A 35 -20.08 -11.52 -6.09
N ARG A 36 -19.39 -10.77 -5.24
CA ARG A 36 -17.92 -10.63 -5.25
C ARG A 36 -17.30 -11.34 -4.06
N ASN A 37 -15.97 -11.43 -4.09
CA ASN A 37 -15.16 -11.99 -3.02
C ASN A 37 -15.64 -13.39 -2.54
N THR A 38 -15.76 -14.34 -3.47
CA THR A 38 -16.19 -15.71 -3.15
C THR A 38 -15.20 -16.40 -2.20
N LEU A 39 -15.69 -17.31 -1.36
CA LEU A 39 -14.85 -18.06 -0.42
C LEU A 39 -13.75 -18.85 -1.11
N GLU A 40 -14.06 -19.47 -2.25
CA GLU A 40 -13.12 -20.25 -3.07
C GLU A 40 -11.89 -19.42 -3.51
N ASN A 41 -12.13 -18.16 -3.90
CA ASN A 41 -11.08 -17.26 -4.37
C ASN A 41 -10.33 -16.55 -3.24
N SER A 42 -10.78 -16.70 -1.99
CA SER A 42 -10.05 -16.16 -0.83
C SER A 42 -8.63 -16.75 -0.78
N GLY A 43 -7.63 -15.89 -0.58
CA GLY A 43 -6.23 -16.29 -0.52
C GLY A 43 -5.63 -16.70 -1.88
N HIS A 44 -6.30 -16.41 -3.01
CA HIS A 44 -5.79 -16.77 -4.33
C HIS A 44 -4.39 -16.21 -4.59
N TYR A 45 -4.14 -14.94 -4.23
CA TYR A 45 -2.84 -14.31 -4.42
C TYR A 45 -1.78 -14.79 -3.42
N TYR A 46 -2.18 -15.21 -2.21
CA TYR A 46 -1.28 -15.94 -1.31
C TYR A 46 -0.77 -17.22 -1.98
N ARG A 47 -1.67 -18.01 -2.59
CA ARG A 47 -1.30 -19.25 -3.29
C ARG A 47 -0.44 -18.99 -4.52
N LEU A 48 -0.74 -17.95 -5.32
CA LEU A 48 0.10 -17.56 -6.45
C LEU A 48 1.50 -17.13 -6.01
N MET A 49 1.61 -16.33 -4.94
CA MET A 49 2.89 -15.94 -4.36
C MET A 49 3.69 -17.18 -3.93
N ALA A 50 3.09 -18.08 -3.14
CA ALA A 50 3.76 -19.27 -2.66
C ALA A 50 4.23 -20.18 -3.81
N ALA A 51 3.38 -20.41 -4.81
CA ALA A 51 3.72 -21.19 -5.99
C ALA A 51 4.87 -20.55 -6.80
N HIS A 52 4.82 -19.23 -7.03
CA HIS A 52 5.86 -18.52 -7.76
C HIS A 52 7.21 -18.58 -7.04
N VAL A 53 7.22 -18.32 -5.73
CA VAL A 53 8.45 -18.39 -4.92
C VAL A 53 9.03 -19.80 -4.95
N LYS A 54 8.20 -20.84 -4.74
CA LYS A 54 8.64 -22.24 -4.82
C LYS A 54 9.20 -22.60 -6.19
N GLN A 55 8.57 -22.14 -7.27
CA GLN A 55 9.06 -22.36 -8.63
C GLN A 55 10.44 -21.73 -8.87
N VAL A 56 10.67 -20.50 -8.39
CA VAL A 56 11.97 -19.84 -8.52
C VAL A 56 13.02 -20.55 -7.69
N LEU A 57 12.71 -20.92 -6.45
CA LEU A 57 13.64 -21.57 -5.53
C LEU A 57 13.97 -23.02 -5.92
N ALA A 58 13.10 -23.70 -6.69
CA ALA A 58 13.38 -25.03 -7.23
C ALA A 58 14.50 -25.02 -8.30
N ASN A 59 14.72 -23.88 -8.97
CA ASN A 59 15.82 -23.71 -9.92
C ASN A 59 16.29 -22.24 -9.97
N PRO A 60 17.08 -21.77 -8.98
CA PRO A 60 17.54 -20.39 -8.93
C PRO A 60 18.42 -20.00 -10.12
N GLY A 61 19.21 -20.95 -10.64
CA GLY A 61 20.11 -20.75 -11.78
C GLY A 61 19.41 -20.26 -13.06
N ARG A 62 18.10 -20.57 -13.22
CA ARG A 62 17.29 -20.07 -14.33
C ARG A 62 17.18 -18.54 -14.36
N VAL A 63 17.15 -17.90 -13.19
CA VAL A 63 16.91 -16.44 -13.05
C VAL A 63 18.10 -15.69 -12.46
N CYS A 64 19.06 -16.40 -11.90
CA CYS A 64 20.31 -15.87 -11.37
C CYS A 64 21.47 -16.68 -11.97
N PRO A 65 22.00 -16.30 -13.16
CA PRO A 65 23.07 -17.06 -13.82
C PRO A 65 24.35 -17.22 -13.00
N ALA A 66 24.59 -16.33 -12.02
CA ALA A 66 25.71 -16.40 -11.09
C ALA A 66 25.49 -17.34 -9.89
N TYR A 67 24.36 -18.04 -9.83
CA TYR A 67 24.05 -19.00 -8.78
C TYR A 67 24.93 -20.26 -8.90
N ASP A 68 25.67 -20.59 -7.84
CA ASP A 68 26.33 -21.88 -7.70
C ASP A 68 25.42 -22.87 -6.93
N PRO A 69 24.91 -23.94 -7.56
CA PRO A 69 24.12 -24.96 -6.88
C PRO A 69 24.83 -25.60 -5.68
N LYS A 70 26.16 -25.58 -5.64
CA LYS A 70 26.96 -26.11 -4.52
C LYS A 70 26.85 -25.25 -3.26
N GLU A 71 26.62 -23.95 -3.40
CA GLU A 71 26.46 -23.03 -2.27
C GLU A 71 25.03 -23.06 -1.70
N GLY A 72 24.05 -23.49 -2.49
CA GLY A 72 22.65 -23.49 -2.07
C GLY A 72 22.07 -22.08 -1.91
N TYR A 73 20.97 -21.94 -1.17
CA TYR A 73 20.38 -20.64 -0.86
C TYR A 73 19.83 -20.61 0.57
N GLU A 74 19.70 -19.41 1.11
CA GLU A 74 18.94 -19.12 2.32
C GLU A 74 17.82 -18.12 2.01
N ILE A 75 16.70 -18.21 2.74
CA ILE A 75 15.66 -17.18 2.68
C ILE A 75 16.06 -16.05 3.64
N ALA A 76 16.65 -15.00 3.08
CA ALA A 76 17.22 -13.89 3.84
C ALA A 76 16.18 -12.95 4.48
N GLY A 77 14.91 -13.02 4.07
CA GLY A 77 13.84 -12.19 4.62
C GLY A 77 12.62 -12.07 3.72
N PHE A 78 11.60 -11.41 4.24
CA PHE A 78 10.35 -11.10 3.53
C PHE A 78 9.99 -9.62 3.73
N ILE A 79 9.65 -8.93 2.65
CA ILE A 79 9.23 -7.52 2.69
C ILE A 79 7.77 -7.43 2.25
N TRP A 80 6.93 -6.88 3.11
CA TRP A 80 5.53 -6.62 2.84
C TRP A 80 5.27 -5.11 2.74
N LEU A 81 4.99 -4.62 1.53
CA LEU A 81 4.49 -3.26 1.30
C LEU A 81 3.15 -3.34 0.55
N GLN A 82 2.07 -3.40 1.31
CA GLN A 82 0.69 -3.39 0.85
C GLN A 82 -0.17 -2.80 1.99
N GLY A 83 -1.36 -2.30 1.66
CA GLY A 83 -2.36 -1.98 2.70
C GLY A 83 -3.46 -1.05 2.24
N PHE A 84 -3.23 -0.27 1.17
CA PHE A 84 -4.17 0.76 0.73
C PHE A 84 -5.59 0.22 0.49
N ASN A 85 -5.72 -0.97 -0.12
CA ASN A 85 -7.02 -1.58 -0.39
C ASN A 85 -7.75 -2.01 0.89
N ASP A 86 -7.04 -2.44 1.94
CA ASP A 86 -7.64 -2.72 3.24
C ASP A 86 -8.08 -1.43 3.93
N MET A 87 -7.28 -0.36 3.86
CA MET A 87 -7.64 0.95 4.45
C MET A 87 -8.96 1.49 3.87
N VAL A 88 -9.17 1.36 2.56
CA VAL A 88 -10.37 1.90 1.89
C VAL A 88 -11.54 0.93 1.85
N ASP A 89 -11.37 -0.33 2.30
CA ASP A 89 -12.46 -1.29 2.37
C ASP A 89 -13.36 -1.03 3.58
N GLY A 90 -14.25 -0.04 3.42
CA GLY A 90 -15.25 0.31 4.42
C GLY A 90 -16.32 -0.76 4.68
N ASN A 91 -16.40 -1.83 3.87
CA ASN A 91 -17.36 -2.92 4.12
C ASN A 91 -16.78 -3.91 5.13
N PHE A 92 -15.51 -4.25 4.98
CA PHE A 92 -14.82 -5.17 5.89
C PHE A 92 -14.30 -4.46 7.14
N TYR A 93 -13.84 -3.22 6.99
CA TYR A 93 -13.40 -2.35 8.08
C TYR A 93 -14.40 -1.19 8.21
N PRO A 94 -15.58 -1.40 8.82
CA PRO A 94 -16.60 -0.35 8.92
C PRO A 94 -16.09 0.87 9.68
N LYS A 95 -16.55 2.06 9.28
CA LYS A 95 -16.27 3.29 10.05
C LYS A 95 -16.86 3.17 11.44
N GLN A 96 -16.09 3.63 12.43
CA GLN A 96 -16.54 3.67 13.81
C GLN A 96 -17.11 5.07 14.13
N PRO A 97 -18.06 5.19 15.06
CA PRO A 97 -18.49 6.47 15.58
C PRO A 97 -17.30 7.27 16.16
N LYS A 98 -17.36 8.60 16.10
CA LYS A 98 -16.33 9.46 16.67
C LYS A 98 -16.18 9.16 18.17
N GLY A 99 -14.96 8.89 18.61
CA GLY A 99 -14.65 8.56 20.01
C GLY A 99 -14.93 7.11 20.41
N ALA A 100 -15.26 6.23 19.46
CA ALA A 100 -15.33 4.80 19.74
C ALA A 100 -13.97 4.28 20.25
N PRO A 101 -13.97 3.35 21.23
CA PRO A 101 -12.72 2.80 21.75
C PRO A 101 -12.05 1.87 20.72
N GLY A 102 -10.73 1.85 20.75
CA GLY A 102 -9.91 0.94 19.94
C GLY A 102 -9.61 1.46 18.53
N ASN A 103 -8.93 0.61 17.76
CA ASN A 103 -8.52 0.91 16.39
C ASN A 103 -9.44 0.18 15.41
N ARG A 104 -10.10 0.92 14.52
CA ARG A 104 -10.94 0.40 13.42
C ARG A 104 -10.29 -0.74 12.63
N PHE A 105 -8.96 -0.73 12.52
CA PHE A 105 -8.19 -1.67 11.73
C PHE A 105 -7.51 -2.75 12.56
N ALA A 106 -7.89 -2.97 13.82
CA ALA A 106 -7.33 -4.02 14.68
C ALA A 106 -7.34 -5.41 14.00
N LYS A 107 -8.37 -5.71 13.20
CA LYS A 107 -8.44 -6.95 12.44
C LYS A 107 -7.32 -7.09 11.40
N TYR A 108 -6.82 -5.98 10.82
CA TYR A 108 -5.65 -6.02 9.94
C TYR A 108 -4.41 -6.51 10.68
N SER A 109 -4.20 -6.06 11.93
CA SER A 109 -3.07 -6.51 12.76
C SER A 109 -3.13 -8.01 13.04
N GLU A 110 -4.31 -8.54 13.37
CA GLU A 110 -4.51 -9.99 13.57
C GLU A 110 -4.18 -10.79 12.29
N LEU A 111 -4.68 -10.32 11.14
CA LEU A 111 -4.45 -10.95 9.84
C LEU A 111 -2.98 -10.88 9.42
N MET A 112 -2.30 -9.78 9.72
CA MET A 112 -0.87 -9.62 9.48
C MET A 112 -0.05 -10.60 10.32
N ALA A 113 -0.38 -10.74 11.60
CA ALA A 113 0.29 -11.73 12.46
C ALA A 113 0.09 -13.17 11.95
N ALA A 114 -1.13 -13.51 11.52
CA ALA A 114 -1.41 -14.80 10.86
C ALA A 114 -0.58 -14.98 9.57
N PHE A 115 -0.54 -13.95 8.72
CA PHE A 115 0.23 -13.95 7.47
C PHE A 115 1.72 -14.19 7.71
N ILE A 116 2.33 -13.48 8.67
CA ILE A 116 3.75 -13.64 9.04
C ILE A 116 4.04 -15.09 9.46
N ARG A 117 3.21 -15.67 10.34
CA ARG A 117 3.38 -17.07 10.79
C ARG A 117 3.24 -18.04 9.62
N ASP A 118 2.29 -17.78 8.73
CA ASP A 118 1.99 -18.66 7.60
C ASP A 118 3.07 -18.63 6.53
N VAL A 119 3.59 -17.47 6.14
CA VAL A 119 4.68 -17.42 5.16
C VAL A 119 5.97 -18.06 5.71
N ARG A 120 6.23 -17.91 7.01
CA ARG A 120 7.36 -18.59 7.67
C ARG A 120 7.21 -20.11 7.60
N ARG A 121 6.00 -20.62 7.84
CA ARG A 121 5.71 -22.06 7.74
C ARG A 121 5.75 -22.54 6.29
N GLU A 122 5.17 -21.79 5.36
CA GLU A 122 5.10 -22.09 3.92
C GLU A 122 6.48 -22.35 3.31
N PHE A 123 7.47 -21.59 3.76
CA PHE A 123 8.84 -21.65 3.26
C PHE A 123 9.84 -22.28 4.24
N GLY A 124 9.37 -22.90 5.32
CA GLY A 124 10.23 -23.60 6.27
C GLY A 124 11.26 -22.70 6.99
N ALA A 125 10.95 -21.41 7.15
CA ALA A 125 11.87 -20.40 7.67
C ALA A 125 11.30 -19.72 8.95
N PRO A 126 11.26 -20.42 10.10
CA PRO A 126 10.56 -19.96 11.31
C PRO A 126 11.11 -18.67 11.92
N LYS A 127 12.39 -18.36 11.69
CA LYS A 127 13.05 -17.13 12.16
C LYS A 127 13.28 -16.09 11.04
N MET A 128 12.67 -16.29 9.86
CA MET A 128 12.83 -15.39 8.72
C MET A 128 12.54 -13.94 9.13
N PRO A 129 13.48 -13.00 8.95
CA PRO A 129 13.22 -11.59 9.15
C PRO A 129 12.05 -11.12 8.29
N PHE A 130 11.14 -10.35 8.89
CA PHE A 130 9.96 -9.85 8.20
C PHE A 130 9.86 -8.33 8.35
N VAL A 131 9.86 -7.62 7.23
CA VAL A 131 9.73 -6.16 7.20
C VAL A 131 8.29 -5.81 6.80
N ILE A 132 7.60 -5.09 7.67
CA ILE A 132 6.31 -4.47 7.39
C ILE A 132 6.58 -3.03 6.93
N GLY A 133 6.35 -2.74 5.65
CA GLY A 133 6.33 -1.37 5.14
C GLY A 133 5.02 -0.69 5.53
N VAL A 134 5.05 0.11 6.59
CA VAL A 134 3.89 0.88 7.06
C VAL A 134 3.59 1.98 6.05
N MET A 135 2.34 2.06 5.61
CA MET A 135 1.91 2.96 4.54
C MET A 135 2.29 4.42 4.81
N GLY A 136 2.87 5.08 3.81
CA GLY A 136 3.35 6.45 3.90
C GLY A 136 2.54 7.46 3.08
N VAL A 137 1.45 7.02 2.44
CA VAL A 137 0.61 7.88 1.59
C VAL A 137 0.13 9.09 2.38
N GLY A 138 0.32 10.29 1.82
CA GLY A 138 -0.02 11.56 2.47
C GLY A 138 1.06 12.11 3.42
N GLY A 139 2.22 11.45 3.51
CA GLY A 139 3.38 12.00 4.23
C GLY A 139 3.18 12.11 5.74
N LYS A 140 3.73 13.17 6.33
CA LYS A 140 3.81 13.38 7.79
C LYS A 140 2.48 13.68 8.46
N GLU A 141 1.52 14.23 7.74
CA GLU A 141 0.23 14.68 8.26
C GLU A 141 -0.93 13.81 7.73
N PRO A 142 -1.06 12.54 8.18
CA PRO A 142 -2.17 11.69 7.77
C PRO A 142 -3.50 12.15 8.40
N GLY A 143 -4.61 11.96 7.69
CA GLY A 143 -5.92 11.99 8.33
C GLY A 143 -6.14 10.81 9.28
N ASP A 144 -7.14 10.92 10.17
CA ASP A 144 -7.41 9.96 11.26
C ASP A 144 -7.45 8.49 10.81
N ASP A 145 -8.17 8.18 9.72
CA ASP A 145 -8.26 6.81 9.19
C ASP A 145 -6.89 6.27 8.74
N ASN A 146 -6.08 7.11 8.10
CA ASN A 146 -4.75 6.73 7.64
C ASN A 146 -3.79 6.54 8.82
N LEU A 147 -3.85 7.43 9.82
CA LEU A 147 -3.08 7.27 11.06
C LEU A 147 -3.46 5.97 11.78
N ALA A 148 -4.75 5.73 11.99
CA ALA A 148 -5.23 4.50 12.62
C ALA A 148 -4.77 3.25 11.85
N PHE A 149 -4.84 3.28 10.51
CA PHE A 149 -4.37 2.17 9.68
C PHE A 149 -2.85 1.96 9.81
N ARG A 150 -2.04 3.02 9.80
CA ARG A 150 -0.59 2.95 10.01
C ARG A 150 -0.23 2.28 11.34
N GLU A 151 -0.93 2.63 12.42
CA GLU A 151 -0.72 1.99 13.72
C GLU A 151 -1.12 0.51 13.70
N ALA A 152 -2.23 0.16 13.04
CA ALA A 152 -2.63 -1.24 12.90
C ALA A 152 -1.65 -2.07 12.05
N MET A 153 -1.03 -1.47 11.03
CA MET A 153 0.05 -2.12 10.26
C MET A 153 1.29 -2.38 11.12
N ALA A 154 1.66 -1.43 11.99
CA ALA A 154 2.87 -1.51 12.80
C ALA A 154 2.75 -2.47 14.00
N ALA A 155 1.56 -2.53 14.61
CA ALA A 155 1.31 -3.25 15.87
C ALA A 155 1.81 -4.71 15.93
N PRO A 156 1.76 -5.52 14.85
CA PRO A 156 2.31 -6.87 14.90
C PRO A 156 3.79 -6.91 15.30
N ALA A 157 4.62 -5.95 14.88
CA ALA A 157 6.05 -5.94 15.20
C ALA A 157 6.34 -5.86 16.72
N ASP A 158 5.38 -5.38 17.52
CA ASP A 158 5.51 -5.26 18.98
C ASP A 158 5.11 -6.53 19.74
N LEU A 159 4.55 -7.54 19.06
CA LEU A 159 4.18 -8.81 19.68
C LEU A 159 5.42 -9.52 20.25
N PRO A 160 5.36 -10.10 21.47
CA PRO A 160 6.52 -10.74 22.10
C PRO A 160 7.22 -11.80 21.23
N GLU A 161 6.45 -12.60 20.49
CA GLU A 161 6.94 -13.64 19.58
C GLU A 161 7.70 -13.11 18.34
N PHE A 162 7.53 -11.82 18.02
CA PHE A 162 8.08 -11.17 16.83
C PHE A 162 9.24 -10.21 17.13
N LYS A 163 9.56 -10.01 18.41
CA LYS A 163 10.70 -9.19 18.81
C LYS A 163 12.00 -9.74 18.23
N GLY A 164 12.77 -8.85 17.60
CA GLY A 164 14.07 -9.14 17.00
C GLY A 164 14.04 -9.74 15.58
N ASN A 165 12.87 -10.15 15.06
CA ASN A 165 12.78 -10.71 13.70
C ASN A 165 11.56 -10.25 12.88
N VAL A 166 10.77 -9.32 13.39
CA VAL A 166 9.81 -8.53 12.63
C VAL A 166 10.04 -7.05 12.93
N THR A 167 9.98 -6.20 11.91
CA THR A 167 10.12 -4.75 12.10
C THR A 167 9.14 -3.99 11.23
N ALA A 168 8.63 -2.88 11.75
CA ALA A 168 7.74 -1.97 11.04
C ALA A 168 8.53 -0.74 10.57
N VAL A 169 8.74 -0.63 9.25
CA VAL A 169 9.40 0.52 8.65
C VAL A 169 8.34 1.54 8.24
N ARG A 170 8.31 2.69 8.92
CA ARG A 170 7.42 3.80 8.60
C ARG A 170 7.89 4.53 7.34
N THR A 171 7.08 4.47 6.29
CA THR A 171 7.47 5.02 4.98
C THR A 171 7.00 6.46 4.73
N ALA A 172 6.19 7.02 5.63
CA ALA A 172 5.74 8.41 5.57
C ALA A 172 6.86 9.45 5.42
N PRO A 173 8.03 9.33 6.09
CA PRO A 173 9.15 10.23 5.88
C PRO A 173 9.71 10.27 4.46
N PHE A 174 9.44 9.26 3.63
CA PHE A 174 9.92 9.17 2.24
C PHE A 174 8.94 9.75 1.22
N TRP A 175 7.75 10.18 1.66
CA TRP A 175 6.80 10.88 0.81
C TRP A 175 7.41 12.16 0.25
N ASP A 176 7.24 12.40 -1.05
CA ASP A 176 7.70 13.64 -1.65
C ASP A 176 6.69 14.76 -1.38
N GLU A 177 6.97 15.54 -0.33
CA GLU A 177 6.08 16.62 0.14
C GLU A 177 5.86 17.71 -0.92
N GLN A 178 6.85 17.96 -1.78
CA GLN A 178 6.71 18.96 -2.85
C GLN A 178 5.76 18.47 -3.93
N LEU A 179 5.92 17.23 -4.40
CA LEU A 179 4.98 16.63 -5.34
C LEU A 179 3.59 16.44 -4.70
N GLY A 180 3.53 16.13 -3.40
CA GLY A 180 2.29 16.08 -2.63
C GLY A 180 1.55 17.42 -2.60
N ALA A 181 2.26 18.52 -2.37
CA ALA A 181 1.68 19.86 -2.39
C ALA A 181 1.13 20.23 -3.79
N ILE A 182 1.84 19.86 -4.86
CA ILE A 182 1.38 20.07 -6.24
C ILE A 182 0.15 19.20 -6.53
N GLN A 183 0.13 17.95 -6.05
CA GLN A 183 -1.01 17.05 -6.19
C GLN A 183 -2.25 17.60 -5.47
N ALA A 184 -2.11 18.18 -4.28
CA ALA A 184 -3.22 18.84 -3.57
C ALA A 184 -3.79 20.02 -4.37
N LYS A 185 -2.95 20.78 -5.09
CA LYS A 185 -3.40 21.83 -6.01
C LYS A 185 -4.16 21.24 -7.21
N LYS A 186 -3.67 20.13 -7.79
CA LYS A 186 -4.38 19.39 -8.85
C LYS A 186 -5.76 18.87 -8.40
N GLU A 187 -5.88 18.45 -7.15
CA GLU A 187 -7.16 18.03 -6.58
C GLU A 187 -8.15 19.18 -6.47
N LYS A 188 -7.70 20.40 -6.11
CA LYS A 188 -8.55 21.60 -6.17
C LYS A 188 -9.05 21.88 -7.58
N VAL A 189 -8.21 21.73 -8.60
CA VAL A 189 -8.62 21.88 -10.02
C VAL A 189 -9.67 20.83 -10.40
N ARG A 190 -9.47 19.56 -10.01
CA ARG A 190 -10.44 18.48 -10.25
C ARG A 190 -11.77 18.73 -9.54
N GLN A 191 -11.71 19.21 -8.30
CA GLN A 191 -12.90 19.57 -7.52
C GLN A 191 -13.67 20.72 -8.20
N MET A 192 -12.97 21.76 -8.64
CA MET A 192 -13.58 22.85 -9.42
C MET A 192 -14.22 22.32 -10.70
N ALA A 193 -13.54 21.43 -11.44
CA ALA A 193 -14.09 20.82 -12.65
C ALA A 193 -15.38 20.03 -12.38
N TYR A 194 -15.43 19.30 -11.26
CA TYR A 194 -16.63 18.60 -10.80
C TYR A 194 -17.76 19.59 -10.47
N GLU A 195 -17.45 20.68 -9.77
CA GLU A 195 -18.43 21.70 -9.40
C GLU A 195 -18.99 22.48 -10.59
N LEU A 196 -18.17 22.75 -11.61
CA LEU A 196 -18.64 23.36 -12.86
C LEU A 196 -19.58 22.40 -13.61
N ARG A 197 -19.20 21.12 -13.73
CA ARG A 197 -20.00 20.11 -14.43
C ARG A 197 -21.36 19.87 -13.77
N ASN A 198 -21.38 19.80 -12.43
CA ASN A 198 -22.58 19.49 -11.66
C ASN A 198 -23.36 20.72 -11.19
N LYS A 199 -23.03 21.92 -11.71
CA LYS A 199 -23.72 23.17 -11.38
C LYS A 199 -23.79 23.39 -9.87
N GLY A 200 -22.67 23.14 -9.19
CA GLY A 200 -22.57 23.31 -7.75
C GLY A 200 -23.03 24.71 -7.34
N LYS A 201 -23.81 24.82 -6.25
CA LYS A 201 -24.48 26.08 -5.87
C LYS A 201 -23.56 27.30 -5.71
N ARG A 202 -22.26 27.08 -5.52
CA ARG A 202 -21.23 28.11 -5.35
C ARG A 202 -20.18 28.11 -6.48
N SER A 203 -20.38 27.32 -7.52
CA SER A 203 -19.44 27.24 -8.64
C SER A 203 -19.66 28.40 -9.62
N ALA A 204 -18.65 28.71 -10.44
CA ALA A 204 -18.80 29.69 -11.50
C ALA A 204 -19.84 29.30 -12.57
N ASN A 205 -20.30 28.04 -12.59
CA ASN A 205 -21.38 27.54 -13.45
C ASN A 205 -22.67 27.23 -12.66
N ALA A 206 -22.92 27.93 -11.55
CA ALA A 206 -24.10 27.69 -10.73
C ALA A 206 -25.42 27.93 -11.49
N ASP A 207 -25.44 28.86 -12.45
CA ASP A 207 -26.59 29.13 -13.32
C ASP A 207 -26.70 28.18 -14.53
N GLY A 208 -25.69 27.31 -14.72
CA GLY A 208 -25.65 26.33 -15.79
C GLY A 208 -25.42 26.92 -17.19
N LYS A 209 -25.01 28.18 -17.32
CA LYS A 209 -24.86 28.85 -18.61
C LYS A 209 -23.50 28.64 -19.27
N MET A 210 -22.50 28.13 -18.56
CA MET A 210 -21.18 27.90 -19.14
C MET A 210 -21.20 26.71 -20.11
N THR A 211 -20.79 26.96 -21.35
CA THR A 211 -20.51 25.91 -22.34
C THR A 211 -19.32 25.05 -21.90
N GLU A 212 -19.15 23.87 -22.51
CA GLU A 212 -17.97 23.03 -22.22
C GLU A 212 -16.65 23.75 -22.53
N GLU A 213 -16.61 24.58 -23.58
CA GLU A 213 -15.45 25.39 -23.94
C GLU A 213 -15.13 26.42 -22.87
N GLN A 214 -16.15 27.16 -22.40
CA GLN A 214 -16.00 28.12 -21.32
C GLN A 214 -15.54 27.45 -20.01
N GLN A 215 -16.04 26.25 -19.71
CA GLN A 215 -15.58 25.47 -18.56
C GLN A 215 -14.11 25.05 -18.70
N ARG A 216 -13.68 24.61 -19.89
CA ARG A 216 -12.27 24.25 -20.15
C ARG A 216 -11.35 25.45 -20.02
N GLU A 217 -11.73 26.60 -20.57
CA GLU A 217 -10.96 27.84 -20.48
C GLU A 217 -10.85 28.34 -19.03
N PHE A 218 -11.97 28.35 -18.30
CA PHE A 218 -11.97 28.68 -16.87
C PHE A 218 -11.04 27.77 -16.06
N LEU A 219 -11.06 26.45 -16.31
CA LEU A 219 -10.20 25.51 -15.61
C LEU A 219 -8.73 25.70 -15.95
N LYS A 220 -8.40 26.06 -17.19
CA LYS A 220 -7.03 26.39 -17.61
C LYS A 220 -6.50 27.59 -16.83
N ASP A 221 -7.30 28.65 -16.73
CA ASP A 221 -6.93 29.86 -15.99
C ASP A 221 -6.87 29.60 -14.47
N TYR A 222 -7.82 28.84 -13.94
CA TYR A 222 -7.84 28.44 -12.54
C TYR A 222 -6.61 27.59 -12.18
N GLU A 223 -6.24 26.65 -13.04
CA GLU A 223 -5.03 25.84 -12.87
C GLU A 223 -3.76 26.71 -12.92
N ALA A 224 -3.65 27.62 -13.89
CA ALA A 224 -2.49 28.51 -14.02
C ALA A 224 -2.30 29.44 -12.81
N LYS A 225 -3.38 29.78 -12.09
CA LYS A 225 -3.33 30.53 -10.82
C LYS A 225 -2.85 29.69 -9.64
N LEU A 226 -3.04 28.37 -9.68
CA LEU A 226 -2.68 27.47 -8.59
C LEU A 226 -1.29 26.83 -8.78
N ILE A 227 -0.95 26.47 -10.00
CA ILE A 227 0.23 25.67 -10.35
C ILE A 227 1.13 26.49 -11.26
N THR A 228 2.30 26.85 -10.75
CA THR A 228 3.29 27.60 -11.52
C THR A 228 3.90 26.74 -12.64
N PRO A 229 4.50 27.35 -13.68
CA PRO A 229 5.23 26.59 -14.71
C PRO A 229 6.35 25.70 -14.14
N ALA A 230 7.04 26.16 -13.09
CA ALA A 230 8.09 25.40 -12.42
C ALA A 230 7.52 24.16 -11.70
N GLU A 231 6.40 24.30 -11.00
CA GLU A 231 5.69 23.19 -10.35
C GLU A 231 5.14 22.19 -11.38
N ALA A 232 4.59 22.67 -12.51
CA ALA A 232 4.14 21.81 -13.59
C ALA A 232 5.32 21.00 -14.18
N ALA A 233 6.47 21.63 -14.38
CA ALA A 233 7.68 20.95 -14.83
C ALA A 233 8.21 19.94 -13.81
N GLN A 234 8.13 20.26 -12.51
CA GLN A 234 8.50 19.34 -11.43
C GLN A 234 7.57 18.13 -11.39
N LEU A 235 6.26 18.33 -11.44
CA LEU A 235 5.27 17.25 -11.47
C LEU A 235 5.51 16.31 -12.66
N LYS A 236 5.74 16.88 -13.86
CA LYS A 236 6.03 16.11 -15.08
C LYS A 236 7.26 15.22 -14.94
N ARG A 237 8.28 15.65 -14.20
CA ARG A 237 9.52 14.88 -13.99
C ARG A 237 9.41 13.89 -12.82
N GLY A 238 8.68 14.25 -11.77
CA GLY A 238 8.72 13.56 -10.48
C GLY A 238 7.54 12.63 -10.20
N SER A 239 6.42 12.78 -10.93
CA SER A 239 5.19 12.00 -10.71
C SER A 239 4.78 11.26 -11.98
N SER A 240 4.39 9.99 -11.79
CA SER A 240 3.86 9.13 -12.85
C SER A 240 2.48 8.55 -12.51
N ASN A 241 1.95 8.81 -11.32
CA ASN A 241 0.70 8.23 -10.87
C ASN A 241 -0.01 9.08 -9.79
N ALA A 242 -1.18 8.65 -9.35
CA ALA A 242 -1.95 9.29 -8.28
C ALA A 242 -1.33 9.10 -6.89
N GLY A 243 -1.79 9.89 -5.91
CA GLY A 243 -1.27 9.90 -4.54
C GLY A 243 -1.31 8.54 -3.82
N TYR A 244 -2.36 7.75 -4.03
CA TYR A 244 -2.46 6.40 -3.46
C TYR A 244 -1.43 5.40 -4.01
N HIS A 245 -0.75 5.75 -5.11
CA HIS A 245 0.41 5.04 -5.65
C HIS A 245 1.73 5.76 -5.36
N TYR A 246 1.81 6.52 -4.26
CA TYR A 246 3.00 7.32 -3.90
C TYR A 246 3.44 8.27 -5.01
N LEU A 247 2.44 8.82 -5.73
CA LEU A 247 2.64 9.69 -6.89
C LEU A 247 3.40 9.02 -8.04
N GLY A 248 3.64 7.71 -7.97
CA GLY A 248 4.59 7.04 -8.88
C GLY A 248 6.00 7.64 -8.80
N CYS A 249 6.38 8.23 -7.66
CA CYS A 249 7.67 8.90 -7.47
C CYS A 249 8.79 7.88 -7.25
N ALA A 250 9.72 7.80 -8.20
CA ALA A 250 10.84 6.86 -8.14
C ALA A 250 11.72 7.06 -6.90
N LYS A 251 11.96 8.32 -6.50
CA LYS A 251 12.73 8.65 -5.29
C LYS A 251 12.07 8.10 -4.03
N THR A 252 10.75 8.25 -3.89
CA THR A 252 10.01 7.70 -2.75
C THR A 252 10.17 6.19 -2.67
N PHE A 253 10.01 5.47 -3.80
CA PHE A 253 10.17 4.02 -3.81
C PHE A 253 11.62 3.56 -3.56
N ALA A 254 12.62 4.28 -4.06
CA ALA A 254 14.02 3.97 -3.81
C ALA A 254 14.37 4.05 -2.31
N LEU A 255 13.97 5.15 -1.66
CA LEU A 255 14.19 5.35 -0.21
C LEU A 255 13.45 4.31 0.65
N MET A 256 12.22 3.94 0.26
CA MET A 256 11.51 2.83 0.91
C MET A 256 12.27 1.51 0.79
N GLY A 257 12.73 1.19 -0.43
CA GLY A 257 13.47 -0.05 -0.69
C GLY A 257 14.79 -0.14 0.08
N GLU A 258 15.54 0.97 0.14
CA GLU A 258 16.75 1.09 0.95
C GLU A 258 16.45 0.85 2.43
N ALA A 259 15.48 1.56 3.00
CA ALA A 259 15.10 1.41 4.39
C ALA A 259 14.61 -0.02 4.74
N PHE A 260 13.89 -0.68 3.83
CA PHE A 260 13.51 -2.08 4.02
C PHE A 260 14.73 -3.01 4.00
N ALA A 261 15.68 -2.79 3.09
CA ALA A 261 16.89 -3.59 3.01
C ALA A 261 17.76 -3.42 4.26
N GLU A 262 17.97 -2.18 4.73
CA GLU A 262 18.70 -1.87 5.95
C GLU A 262 18.06 -2.52 7.18
N ALA A 263 16.73 -2.39 7.33
CA ALA A 263 16.00 -2.98 8.45
C ALA A 263 16.10 -4.52 8.43
N ASN A 264 16.04 -5.14 7.25
CA ASN A 264 16.25 -6.56 7.09
C ASN A 264 17.68 -6.98 7.46
N LEU A 265 18.70 -6.26 6.98
CA LEU A 265 20.10 -6.52 7.29
C LEU A 265 20.39 -6.43 8.79
N LYS A 266 19.82 -5.43 9.47
CA LYS A 266 19.95 -5.26 10.92
C LYS A 266 19.41 -6.47 11.69
N MET A 267 18.19 -6.92 11.40
CA MET A 267 17.62 -8.13 12.01
C MET A 267 18.47 -9.37 11.75
N ARG A 268 19.04 -9.49 10.54
CA ARG A 268 19.94 -10.60 10.21
C ARG A 268 21.25 -10.57 10.98
N SER A 269 21.83 -9.39 11.22
CA SER A 269 23.07 -9.27 12.01
C SER A 269 22.84 -9.57 13.49
N GLU A 270 21.68 -9.23 14.03
CA GLU A 270 21.31 -9.47 15.44
C GLU A 270 20.89 -10.93 15.71
N ALA A 271 20.56 -11.69 14.65
CA ALA A 271 20.16 -13.10 14.74
C ALA A 271 21.34 -14.09 14.65
N LYS A 272 22.55 -13.62 14.34
CA LYS A 272 23.80 -14.39 14.34
C LYS A 272 24.44 -14.37 15.72
#